data_AF-A0AAF0V5H1-F1
#
_entry.id   AF-A0AAF0V5H1-F1
#
_cell.length_a   1.000
_cell.length_b   1.000
_cell.length_c   1.000
_cell.angle_alpha   90.00
_cell.angle_beta   90.00
_cell.angle_gamma   90.00
#
_symmetry.space_group_name_H-M   'P 1'
#
loop_
_entity.id
_entity.type
_entity.pdbx_description
1 polymer ?
#
loop_
_entity_poly.entity_id
_entity_poly.type
_entity_poly.pdbx_seq_one_letter_code
_entity_poly.pdbx_strand_id
1 'polypeptide(L)'
;MIEEIQKYMETTHAQIKHTFREGNGLANFLANHAMNYKGLIQYTTFLKLPIQVRKILNNDKSQLPNMRIKTRRINLVNNLSTQTQ
;
A
#
# COMPACT_ATOMS: atom_id res chain seq x y z
N MET A 1 -9.66 17.42 -15.77
CA MET A 1 -8.91 16.56 -14.83
C MET A 1 -7.73 17.30 -14.18
N ILE A 2 -6.79 17.88 -14.93
CA ILE A 2 -5.71 18.69 -14.33
C ILE A 2 -6.24 20.02 -13.78
N GLU A 3 -7.13 20.72 -14.51
CA GLU A 3 -7.68 21.99 -14.01
C GLU A 3 -8.53 21.81 -12.75
N GLU A 4 -9.23 20.67 -12.63
CA GLU A 4 -10.00 20.32 -11.43
C GLU A 4 -9.09 20.08 -10.23
N ILE A 5 -7.98 19.36 -10.43
CA ILE A 5 -7.00 19.11 -9.37
C ILE A 5 -6.38 20.43 -8.90
N GLN A 6 -6.03 21.34 -9.82
CA GLN A 6 -5.51 22.67 -9.49
C GLN A 6 -6.52 23.49 -8.67
N LYS A 7 -7.78 23.52 -9.10
CA LYS A 7 -8.86 24.19 -8.36
C LYS A 7 -9.05 23.59 -6.95
N TYR A 8 -8.97 22.28 -6.80
CA TYR A 8 -9.06 21.64 -5.48
C TYR A 8 -7.85 21.98 -4.61
N MET A 9 -6.63 22.02 -5.16
CA MET A 9 -5.44 22.43 -4.41
C MET A 9 -5.54 23.86 -3.88
N GLU A 10 -6.00 24.79 -4.73
CA GLU A 10 -6.17 26.21 -4.38
C GLU A 10 -7.23 26.38 -3.27
N THR A 11 -8.34 25.65 -3.36
CA THR A 11 -9.44 25.77 -2.39
C THR A 11 -9.13 25.09 -1.05
N THR A 12 -8.41 23.98 -1.05
CA THR A 12 -8.12 23.20 0.18
C THR A 12 -6.81 23.58 0.86
N HIS A 13 -6.00 24.47 0.26
CA HIS A 13 -4.63 24.78 0.73
C HIS A 13 -3.79 23.50 0.95
N ALA A 14 -4.03 22.47 0.15
CA ALA A 14 -3.41 21.16 0.31
C ALA A 14 -2.02 21.13 -0.33
N GLN A 15 -1.04 20.56 0.39
CA GLN A 15 0.30 20.30 -0.14
C GLN A 15 0.38 18.88 -0.72
N ILE A 16 0.71 18.76 -2.01
CA ILE A 16 1.02 17.47 -2.61
C ILE A 16 2.44 17.07 -2.22
N LYS A 17 2.58 15.91 -1.58
CA LYS A 17 3.88 15.29 -1.29
C LYS A 17 3.94 13.92 -1.95
N HIS A 18 5.08 13.61 -2.54
CA HIS A 18 5.35 12.25 -2.97
C HIS A 18 5.50 11.35 -1.74
N THR A 19 4.80 10.22 -1.74
CA THR A 19 4.82 9.22 -0.67
C THR A 19 5.20 7.86 -1.26
N PHE A 20 5.95 7.06 -0.51
CA PHE A 20 6.25 5.69 -0.90
C PHE A 20 4.96 4.88 -1.03
N ARG A 21 4.93 3.94 -1.99
CA ARG A 21 3.75 3.14 -2.29
C ARG A 21 3.21 2.42 -1.05
N GLU A 22 4.12 2.00 -0.18
CA GLU A 22 3.84 1.33 1.08
C GLU A 22 3.10 2.24 2.08
N GLY A 23 3.37 3.54 2.06
CA GLY A 23 2.64 4.55 2.83
C GLY A 23 1.25 4.88 2.27
N ASN A 24 0.97 4.51 1.02
CA ASN A 24 -0.33 4.71 0.39
C ASN A 24 -1.24 3.47 0.45
N GLY A 25 -0.91 2.50 1.30
CA GLY A 25 -1.64 1.23 1.41
C GLY A 25 -3.12 1.40 1.78
N LEU A 26 -3.44 2.38 2.63
CA LEU A 26 -4.80 2.65 3.08
C LEU A 26 -5.69 3.14 1.93
N ALA A 27 -5.26 4.19 1.21
CA ALA A 27 -6.04 4.74 0.11
C ALA A 27 -6.21 3.69 -1.00
N ASN A 28 -5.16 2.92 -1.30
CA ASN A 28 -5.25 1.83 -2.28
C ASN A 28 -6.26 0.76 -1.84
N PHE A 29 -6.27 0.36 -0.57
CA PHE A 29 -7.28 -0.58 -0.09
C PHE A 29 -8.69 -0.02 -0.24
N LEU A 30 -8.93 1.22 0.24
CA LEU A 30 -10.25 1.84 0.21
C LEU A 30 -10.77 2.04 -1.22
N ALA A 31 -9.91 2.46 -2.15
CA ALA A 31 -10.27 2.59 -3.56
C ALA A 31 -10.69 1.24 -4.16
N ASN A 32 -9.90 0.19 -3.95
CA ASN A 32 -10.25 -1.15 -4.45
C ASN A 32 -11.52 -1.69 -3.79
N HIS A 33 -11.69 -1.46 -2.49
CA HIS A 33 -12.87 -1.90 -1.75
C HIS A 33 -14.14 -1.18 -2.23
N ALA A 34 -14.06 0.13 -2.50
CA ALA A 34 -15.17 0.91 -3.04
C ALA A 34 -15.53 0.47 -4.46
N MET A 35 -14.53 0.19 -5.32
CA MET A 35 -14.76 -0.29 -6.68
C MET A 35 -15.44 -1.66 -6.74
N ASN A 36 -15.13 -2.54 -5.79
CA ASN A 36 -15.68 -3.89 -5.75
C ASN A 36 -17.07 -3.99 -5.09
N TYR A 37 -17.48 -2.97 -4.35
CA TYR A 37 -18.74 -3.00 -3.62
C TYR A 37 -19.87 -2.35 -4.40
N LYS A 38 -21.02 -3.03 -4.49
CA LYS A 38 -22.23 -2.49 -5.11
C LYS A 38 -23.04 -1.72 -4.06
N GLY A 39 -22.76 -0.44 -3.90
CA GLY A 39 -23.52 0.45 -3.02
C GLY A 39 -22.66 1.45 -2.25
N LEU A 40 -23.27 2.13 -1.28
CA LEU A 40 -22.57 3.05 -0.38
C LEU A 40 -22.04 2.30 0.84
N ILE A 41 -20.75 2.49 1.15
CA ILE A 41 -20.14 1.99 2.38
C ILE A 41 -19.62 3.18 3.18
N GLN A 42 -20.02 3.24 4.45
CA GLN A 42 -19.51 4.24 5.38
C GLN A 42 -19.15 3.57 6.71
N TYR A 43 -17.96 3.87 7.21
CA TYR A 43 -17.49 3.43 8.51
C TYR A 43 -17.41 4.63 9.45
N THR A 44 -18.24 4.65 10.50
CA THR A 44 -18.28 5.78 11.45
C THR A 44 -17.30 5.61 12.61
N THR A 45 -16.76 4.40 12.82
CA THR A 45 -15.82 4.11 13.91
C THR A 45 -14.71 3.17 13.45
N PHE A 46 -13.56 3.27 14.11
CA PHE A 46 -12.40 2.42 13.82
C PHE A 46 -12.73 0.92 13.94
N LEU A 47 -13.53 0.54 14.93
CA LEU A 47 -13.91 -0.86 15.18
C LEU A 47 -14.77 -1.45 14.06
N LYS A 48 -15.51 -0.62 13.32
CA LYS A 48 -16.33 -1.05 12.19
C LYS A 48 -15.54 -1.27 10.90
N LEU A 49 -14.29 -0.80 10.83
CA LEU A 49 -13.43 -1.01 9.66
C LEU A 49 -13.05 -2.49 9.53
N PRO A 50 -12.87 -3.02 8.30
CA PRO A 50 -12.33 -4.36 8.10
C PRO A 50 -10.98 -4.55 8.81
N ILE A 51 -10.71 -5.76 9.30
CA ILE A 51 -9.46 -6.10 10.01
C ILE A 51 -8.21 -5.67 9.23
N GLN A 52 -8.23 -5.87 7.92
CA GLN A 52 -7.14 -5.51 7.00
C GLN A 52 -6.86 -4.00 7.03
N VAL A 53 -7.90 -3.16 7.02
CA VAL A 53 -7.79 -1.70 7.10
C VAL A 53 -7.26 -1.26 8.45
N ARG A 54 -7.78 -1.85 9.53
CA ARG A 54 -7.31 -1.54 10.90
C ARG A 54 -5.82 -1.84 11.06
N LYS A 55 -5.34 -2.96 10.49
CA LYS A 55 -3.92 -3.31 10.49
C LYS A 55 -3.07 -2.27 9.76
N ILE A 56 -3.51 -1.83 8.59
CA ILE A 56 -2.81 -0.78 7.82
C ILE A 56 -2.76 0.52 8.62
N LEU A 57 -3.88 0.95 9.20
CA LEU A 57 -3.95 2.15 10.05
C LEU A 57 -3.04 2.07 11.26
N ASN A 58 -2.97 0.92 11.93
CA ASN A 58 -2.10 0.75 13.09
C ASN A 58 -0.61 0.79 12.70
N ASN A 59 -0.25 0.21 11.55
CA ASN A 59 1.10 0.30 11.01
C ASN A 59 1.46 1.72 10.56
N ASP A 60 0.50 2.48 10.04
CA ASP A 60 0.71 3.88 9.68
C ASP A 60 0.92 4.75 10.93
N LYS A 61 0.08 4.53 11.95
CA LYS A 61 0.20 5.20 13.27
C LYS A 61 1.48 4.87 14.01
N SER A 62 2.06 3.68 13.82
CA SER A 62 3.33 3.32 14.47
C SER A 62 4.52 4.05 13.86
N GLN A 63 4.35 4.73 12.73
CA GLN A 63 5.40 5.47 12.00
C GLN A 63 6.63 4.61 11.69
N LEU A 64 6.47 3.29 11.64
CA LEU A 64 7.54 2.36 11.34
C LEU A 64 7.81 2.36 9.82
N PRO A 65 9.07 2.31 9.38
CA PRO A 65 9.40 2.18 7.97
C PRO A 65 8.80 0.90 7.39
N ASN A 66 7.88 1.02 6.44
CA ASN A 66 7.35 -0.13 5.71
C ASN A 66 8.36 -0.57 4.64
N MET A 67 9.19 -1.57 4.95
CA MET A 67 10.14 -2.14 3.99
C MET A 67 9.51 -3.26 3.17
N ARG A 68 9.48 -3.09 1.84
CA ARG A 68 9.11 -4.17 0.91
C ARG A 68 10.34 -4.99 0.52
N ILE A 69 10.54 -6.11 1.20
CA ILE A 69 11.65 -7.02 0.88
C ILE A 69 11.18 -8.03 -0.18
N LYS A 70 11.88 -8.11 -1.32
CA LYS A 70 11.73 -9.19 -2.31
C LYS A 70 12.87 -10.17 -2.13
N THR A 71 12.56 -11.40 -1.74
CA THR A 71 13.54 -12.47 -1.71
C THR A 71 13.70 -13.07 -3.11
N ARG A 72 14.95 -13.27 -3.54
CA ARG A 72 15.25 -14.03 -4.77
C ARG A 72 15.67 -15.44 -4.36
N ARG A 73 15.08 -16.46 -5.00
CA ARG A 73 15.60 -17.83 -4.89
C ARG A 73 16.93 -17.91 -5.62
N ILE A 74 17.99 -18.28 -4.90
CA ILE A 74 19.30 -18.60 -5.46
C ILE A 74 19.31 -20.10 -5.69
N ASN A 75 19.32 -20.53 -6.95
CA ASN A 75 19.56 -21.92 -7.29
C ASN A 75 21.08 -22.13 -7.30
N LEU A 76 21.59 -22.85 -6.32
CA LEU A 76 22.98 -23.29 -6.30
C LEU A 76 23.12 -24.39 -7.36
N VAL A 77 23.81 -24.10 -8.46
CA VAL A 77 24.19 -25.13 -9.44
C VAL A 77 25.40 -25.84 -8.86
N ASN A 78 25.19 -27.05 -8.33
CA ASN A 78 26.28 -27.92 -7.93
C ASN A 78 26.97 -28.46 -9.19
N ASN A 79 28.04 -27.79 -9.64
CA ASN A 79 28.97 -28.35 -10.60
C ASN A 79 29.81 -29.42 -9.90
N LEU A 80 29.22 -30.59 -9.68
CA LEU A 80 29.97 -31.81 -9.36
C LEU A 80 30.67 -32.24 -10.65
N SER A 81 31.84 -31.65 -10.93
CA SER A 81 32.78 -32.23 -11.88
C SER A 81 33.22 -33.58 -11.33
N THR A 82 32.64 -34.64 -11.90
CA THR A 82 33.19 -35.99 -11.87
C THR A 82 34.61 -35.95 -12.42
N GLN A 83 35.60 -35.81 -11.55
CA GLN A 83 36.94 -36.32 -11.82
C GLN A 83 36.99 -37.75 -11.29
N THR A 84 36.70 -38.70 -12.17
CA THR A 84 37.03 -40.11 -11.95
C THR A 84 38.37 -40.36 -12.64
N GLN A 85 39.35 -40.67 -11.78
CA GLN A 85 40.63 -41.39 -11.94
C GLN A 85 41.11 -41.71 -13.36
#